data_AF-A0A965VJ94-F1
#
_entry.id   AF-A0A965VJ94-F1
#
_cell.length_a   1.000
_cell.length_b   1.000
_cell.length_c   1.000
_cell.angle_alpha   90.00
_cell.angle_beta   90.00
_cell.angle_gamma   90.00
#
_symmetry.space_group_name_H-M   'P 1'
#
loop_
_entity.id
_entity.type
_entity.pdbx_description
1 polymer ?
#
loop_
_entity_poly.entity_id
_entity_poly.type
_entity_poly.pdbx_seq_one_letter_code
_entity_poly.pdbx_strand_id
1 'polypeptide(L)'
;ANNTNYTATLTASDTALTIGAQTAGTALTNAYWVGNRITAGSASGVDNAMALSSGTASNWSSAAAFTATGLVPGSAANLFFSATSGATPSQQSNVVLGSSMNVNSLTFNDATPVTIAADGSSLRLNSTGTGASSAISTNQNATVNAGLLLGANQTWTTATGRTLSVGGTIGEVGGTYTLTLAGAAGSTLNLSGVSSYSNATTVSGGTVNYTSTASKQYLGTNSNLTVSGGVVNVSGTVDVNSLSLSGTNTGALNVNSGGMLVLRGNPTLSNYLNVAAGGTVMALGTMPVNGAAAVLRVSGGTLTMGNAVLGVNGGSGGELTITGGAINHGLGTGAQNFNIGNGSGVTGTGVVNVVGGLLDNTGNRITLSEGNGGTPGTIAVLNLNGGTLATNDIFSAGGGNQRTNAGVVNFNGGQLRVTAASTTFLYPNGLGTGTPSNG
;
A
#
# COMPACT_ATOMS: atom_id res chain seq x y z
N ALA A 1 32.29 -38.90 -28.07
CA ALA A 1 33.70 -38.99 -28.54
C ALA A 1 34.50 -39.76 -27.51
N ASN A 2 35.31 -40.70 -28.00
CA ASN A 2 36.25 -41.54 -27.27
C ASN A 2 37.40 -40.70 -26.70
N ASN A 3 37.82 -40.92 -25.45
CA ASN A 3 39.22 -40.70 -25.06
C ASN A 3 39.63 -41.55 -23.84
N THR A 4 40.52 -42.49 -24.11
CA THR A 4 41.34 -43.33 -23.22
C THR A 4 42.46 -42.55 -22.52
N ASN A 5 42.91 -43.06 -21.37
CA ASN A 5 44.16 -42.78 -20.62
C ASN A 5 44.14 -41.72 -19.50
N TYR A 6 43.54 -42.09 -18.36
CA TYR A 6 44.15 -41.89 -17.03
C TYR A 6 43.84 -43.11 -16.14
N THR A 7 44.87 -43.80 -15.65
CA THR A 7 44.76 -44.66 -14.47
C THR A 7 44.86 -43.78 -13.22
N ALA A 8 43.77 -43.67 -12.47
CA ALA A 8 43.80 -43.21 -11.09
C ALA A 8 43.73 -44.43 -10.17
N THR A 9 44.75 -44.61 -9.33
CA THR A 9 44.68 -45.58 -8.24
C THR A 9 43.65 -45.07 -7.23
N LEU A 10 42.48 -45.70 -7.17
CA LEU A 10 41.56 -45.59 -6.05
C LEU A 10 42.16 -46.35 -4.86
N THR A 11 42.97 -45.69 -4.05
CA THR A 11 43.12 -46.09 -2.65
C THR A 11 41.90 -45.57 -1.89
N ALA A 12 40.83 -46.35 -1.88
CA ALA A 12 39.76 -46.15 -0.92
C ALA A 12 40.28 -46.61 0.46
N SER A 13 40.73 -45.68 1.30
CA SER A 13 40.56 -45.89 2.73
C SER A 13 39.12 -45.50 3.04
N ASP A 14 38.26 -46.49 3.25
CA ASP A 14 36.93 -46.26 3.81
C ASP A 14 37.15 -45.87 5.29
N THR A 15 37.54 -44.60 5.50
CA THR A 15 37.64 -44.04 6.84
C THR A 15 36.21 -43.84 7.29
N ALA A 16 35.68 -44.78 8.08
CA ALA A 16 34.35 -44.69 8.65
C ALA A 16 34.12 -43.27 9.21
N LEU A 17 33.20 -42.52 8.60
CA LEU A 17 32.79 -41.21 9.11
C LEU A 17 32.09 -41.45 10.45
N THR A 18 32.85 -41.29 11.52
CA THR A 18 32.29 -41.34 12.87
C THR A 18 31.80 -39.94 13.21
N ILE A 19 30.51 -39.70 13.08
CA ILE A 19 29.89 -38.51 13.65
C ILE A 19 29.95 -38.70 15.17
N GLY A 20 30.81 -37.93 15.84
CA GLY A 20 30.93 -37.98 17.30
C GLY A 20 29.57 -37.74 17.98
N ALA A 21 29.44 -38.19 19.23
CA ALA A 21 28.23 -37.95 20.02
C ALA A 21 27.92 -36.45 20.09
N GLN A 22 26.73 -36.05 19.64
CA GLN A 22 26.24 -34.67 19.67
C GLN A 22 25.26 -34.52 20.83
N THR A 23 25.48 -33.54 21.70
CA THR A 23 24.49 -33.14 22.72
C THR A 23 23.61 -32.04 22.15
N ALA A 24 22.30 -32.24 22.14
CA ALA A 24 21.37 -31.20 21.69
C ALA A 24 21.43 -29.98 22.62
N GLY A 25 21.69 -28.80 22.04
CA GLY A 25 21.60 -27.54 22.77
C GLY A 25 20.15 -27.08 22.95
N THR A 26 19.85 -26.41 24.06
CA THR A 26 18.55 -25.76 24.27
C THR A 26 18.37 -24.62 23.28
N ALA A 27 17.33 -24.68 22.44
CA ALA A 27 17.06 -23.63 21.45
C ALA A 27 16.89 -22.25 22.10
N LEU A 28 17.33 -21.20 21.39
CA LEU A 28 17.17 -19.83 21.84
C LEU A 28 15.70 -19.40 21.74
N THR A 29 15.15 -18.87 22.84
CA THR A 29 13.83 -18.20 22.85
C THR A 29 13.98 -16.70 22.62
N ASN A 30 15.02 -16.09 23.18
CA ASN A 30 15.43 -14.71 22.94
C ASN A 30 16.89 -14.72 22.51
N ALA A 31 17.21 -13.96 21.46
CA ALA A 31 18.55 -13.85 20.93
C ALA A 31 18.92 -12.39 20.70
N TYR A 32 19.99 -11.93 21.35
CA TYR A 32 20.47 -10.56 21.29
C TYR A 32 21.68 -10.48 20.37
N TRP A 33 21.62 -9.63 19.36
CA TRP A 33 22.70 -9.43 18.40
C TRP A 33 23.89 -8.77 19.10
N VAL A 34 25.06 -9.40 19.07
CA VAL A 34 26.28 -8.86 19.68
C VAL A 34 27.37 -8.55 18.67
N GLY A 35 27.32 -9.14 17.47
CA GLY A 35 28.23 -8.90 16.34
C GLY A 35 29.69 -9.32 16.59
N ASN A 36 30.41 -9.67 15.51
CA ASN A 36 31.84 -10.04 15.46
C ASN A 36 32.36 -10.85 16.67
N ARG A 37 31.61 -11.86 17.12
CA ARG A 37 32.07 -12.77 18.19
C ARG A 37 32.73 -14.02 17.66
N ILE A 38 32.46 -14.34 16.40
CA ILE A 38 33.25 -15.30 15.65
C ILE A 38 34.21 -14.48 14.79
N THR A 39 35.48 -14.47 15.15
CA THR A 39 36.53 -14.00 14.25
C THR A 39 36.66 -15.06 13.16
N ALA A 40 36.19 -14.80 11.95
CA ALA A 40 36.37 -15.71 10.84
C ALA A 40 37.88 -15.85 10.56
N GLY A 41 38.50 -16.90 11.13
CA GLY A 41 39.87 -17.25 10.79
C GLY A 41 39.94 -17.48 9.27
N SER A 42 40.58 -16.55 8.56
CA SER A 42 40.91 -16.56 7.12
C SER A 42 39.85 -16.17 6.06
N ALA A 43 38.59 -15.89 6.40
CA ALA A 43 37.61 -15.39 5.42
C ALA A 43 37.20 -13.96 5.78
N SER A 44 37.83 -12.97 5.15
CA SER A 44 37.44 -11.57 5.26
C SER A 44 35.96 -11.39 4.92
N GLY A 45 35.12 -11.00 5.90
CA GLY A 45 33.79 -10.46 5.62
C GLY A 45 32.57 -11.27 6.09
N VAL A 46 32.72 -12.26 6.97
CA VAL A 46 31.57 -13.03 7.52
C VAL A 46 31.21 -12.70 8.98
N ASP A 47 31.98 -11.83 9.64
CA ASP A 47 31.82 -11.51 11.06
C ASP A 47 30.48 -10.83 11.41
N ASN A 48 29.78 -10.33 10.40
CA ASN A 48 28.49 -9.64 10.43
C ASN A 48 27.29 -10.53 10.07
N ALA A 49 27.48 -11.85 9.91
CA ALA A 49 26.40 -12.77 9.53
C ALA A 49 25.56 -13.24 10.73
N MET A 50 24.24 -13.24 10.58
CA MET A 50 23.27 -13.69 11.57
C MET A 50 23.22 -15.21 11.71
N ALA A 51 23.37 -15.96 10.63
CA ALA A 51 23.35 -17.42 10.62
C ALA A 51 24.75 -18.03 10.80
N LEU A 52 25.67 -17.33 11.47
CA LEU A 52 27.03 -17.82 11.72
C LEU A 52 27.17 -18.41 13.12
N SER A 53 27.67 -19.65 13.19
CA SER A 53 28.05 -20.35 14.41
C SER A 53 29.31 -21.19 14.19
N SER A 54 30.18 -21.26 15.20
CA SER A 54 31.32 -22.18 15.27
C SER A 54 31.02 -23.46 16.05
N GLY A 55 29.76 -23.64 16.49
CA GLY A 55 29.34 -24.66 17.46
C GLY A 55 29.62 -24.29 18.92
N THR A 56 30.58 -23.40 19.18
CA THR A 56 30.96 -22.93 20.53
C THR A 56 30.74 -21.44 20.74
N ALA A 57 30.70 -20.66 19.66
CA ALA A 57 30.37 -19.24 19.65
C ALA A 57 29.42 -18.94 18.48
N SER A 58 28.76 -17.79 18.57
CA SER A 58 27.87 -17.21 17.55
C SER A 58 27.85 -15.71 17.73
N ASN A 59 27.28 -14.98 16.77
CA ASN A 59 27.04 -13.54 16.88
C ASN A 59 25.80 -13.20 17.73
N TRP A 60 25.27 -14.17 18.48
CA TRP A 60 24.10 -14.04 19.34
C TRP A 60 24.45 -14.29 20.81
N SER A 61 23.66 -13.66 21.67
CA SER A 61 23.63 -13.91 23.11
C SER A 61 22.24 -14.38 23.52
N SER A 62 22.13 -15.30 24.47
CA SER A 62 20.84 -15.76 25.03
C SER A 62 20.24 -14.77 26.06
N ALA A 63 21.01 -13.77 26.47
CA ALA A 63 20.60 -12.72 27.39
C ALA A 63 21.03 -11.34 26.87
N ALA A 64 20.39 -10.30 27.40
CA ALA A 64 20.69 -8.91 27.06
C ALA A 64 22.17 -8.58 27.33
N ALA A 65 22.69 -9.00 28.48
CA ALA A 65 24.13 -9.04 28.72
C ALA A 65 24.75 -10.23 27.98
N PHE A 66 25.92 -10.02 27.37
CA PHE A 66 26.59 -11.06 26.58
C PHE A 66 26.83 -12.33 27.40
N THR A 67 26.20 -13.42 26.95
CA THR A 67 26.47 -14.78 27.36
C THR A 67 26.76 -15.57 26.10
N ALA A 68 28.00 -16.04 25.94
CA ALA A 68 28.44 -16.76 24.75
C ALA A 68 27.54 -17.99 24.52
N THR A 69 27.06 -18.14 23.28
CA THR A 69 26.31 -19.32 22.85
C THR A 69 26.80 -19.74 21.47
N GLY A 70 26.92 -21.05 21.25
CA GLY A 70 27.20 -21.64 19.94
C GLY A 70 25.97 -21.81 19.06
N LEU A 71 24.82 -21.24 19.44
CA LEU A 71 23.54 -21.47 18.76
C LEU A 71 23.16 -20.30 17.87
N VAL A 72 22.60 -20.61 16.70
CA VAL A 72 21.90 -19.63 15.86
C VAL A 72 20.41 -19.63 16.21
N PRO A 73 19.71 -18.49 16.10
CA PRO A 73 18.27 -18.41 16.33
C PRO A 73 17.47 -19.30 15.38
N GLY A 74 16.45 -19.97 15.94
CA GLY A 74 15.49 -20.78 15.19
C GLY A 74 14.07 -20.18 15.20
N SER A 75 13.09 -20.94 14.71
CA SER A 75 11.72 -20.47 14.40
C SER A 75 10.94 -19.89 15.57
N ALA A 76 11.29 -20.25 16.81
CA ALA A 76 10.69 -19.75 18.04
C ALA A 76 11.44 -18.55 18.65
N ALA A 77 12.60 -18.18 18.12
CA ALA A 77 13.45 -17.16 18.70
C ALA A 77 12.94 -15.75 18.37
N ASN A 78 12.90 -14.87 19.37
CA ASN A 78 12.76 -13.42 19.19
C ASN A 78 14.16 -12.81 19.05
N LEU A 79 14.40 -12.06 17.98
CA LEU A 79 15.67 -11.39 17.74
C LEU A 79 15.65 -9.96 18.26
N PHE A 80 16.72 -9.54 18.92
CA PHE A 80 16.86 -8.20 19.47
C PHE A 80 18.17 -7.57 19.03
N PHE A 81 18.08 -6.42 18.36
CA PHE A 81 19.15 -5.44 18.32
C PHE A 81 18.93 -4.49 19.49
N SER A 82 19.81 -4.49 20.48
CA SER A 82 19.59 -3.73 21.72
C SER A 82 20.84 -3.03 22.21
N ALA A 83 20.68 -1.83 22.77
CA ALA A 83 21.78 -1.07 23.37
C ALA A 83 22.53 -1.84 24.48
N THR A 84 21.89 -2.82 25.12
CA THR A 84 22.48 -3.61 26.20
C THR A 84 23.34 -4.79 25.71
N SER A 85 23.25 -5.13 24.42
CA SER A 85 23.95 -6.26 23.81
C SER A 85 25.47 -6.04 23.69
N GLY A 86 25.93 -4.80 23.73
CA GLY A 86 27.34 -4.44 23.54
C GLY A 86 27.81 -4.48 22.08
N ALA A 87 26.90 -4.56 21.10
CA ALA A 87 27.24 -4.39 19.69
C ALA A 87 27.63 -2.93 19.39
N THR A 88 28.72 -2.73 18.65
CA THR A 88 29.22 -1.42 18.23
C THR A 88 28.51 -0.92 16.97
N PRO A 89 28.58 0.38 16.64
CA PRO A 89 27.97 0.90 15.42
C PRO A 89 28.42 0.24 14.12
N SER A 90 29.70 -0.09 13.98
CA SER A 90 30.21 -0.78 12.79
C SER A 90 29.70 -2.22 12.65
N GLN A 91 29.27 -2.83 13.75
CA GLN A 91 28.67 -4.17 13.76
C GLN A 91 27.17 -4.16 13.42
N GLN A 92 26.54 -2.99 13.36
CA GLN A 92 25.11 -2.84 13.07
C GLN A 92 24.85 -2.25 11.68
N SER A 93 25.85 -1.62 11.04
CA SER A 93 25.67 -0.90 9.78
C SER A 93 25.68 -1.76 8.52
N ASN A 94 26.08 -3.04 8.61
CA ASN A 94 26.15 -3.96 7.47
C ASN A 94 25.88 -5.41 7.91
N VAL A 95 24.86 -5.66 8.71
CA VAL A 95 24.50 -7.03 9.11
C VAL A 95 24.02 -7.80 7.89
N VAL A 96 24.39 -9.07 7.73
CA VAL A 96 23.85 -9.95 6.67
C VAL A 96 23.20 -11.17 7.32
N LEU A 97 22.32 -11.86 6.61
CA LEU A 97 21.74 -13.09 7.17
C LEU A 97 22.76 -14.23 7.15
N GLY A 98 23.58 -14.34 6.11
CA GLY A 98 24.54 -15.43 5.87
C GLY A 98 23.91 -16.74 5.39
N SER A 99 22.65 -17.00 5.75
CA SER A 99 21.80 -18.07 5.24
C SER A 99 20.34 -17.67 5.45
N SER A 100 19.39 -18.32 4.77
CA SER A 100 17.98 -18.08 5.04
C SER A 100 17.63 -18.53 6.46
N MET A 101 16.94 -17.67 7.21
CA MET A 101 16.60 -17.89 8.61
C MET A 101 15.09 -17.92 8.80
N ASN A 102 14.65 -18.69 9.78
CA ASN A 102 13.26 -18.72 10.23
C ASN A 102 13.24 -18.37 11.71
N VAL A 103 12.54 -17.30 12.10
CA VAL A 103 12.50 -16.80 13.47
C VAL A 103 11.08 -16.37 13.87
N ASN A 104 10.86 -16.09 15.15
CA ASN A 104 9.57 -15.62 15.62
C ASN A 104 9.38 -14.14 15.27
N SER A 105 10.24 -13.26 15.79
CA SER A 105 10.12 -11.81 15.62
C SER A 105 11.49 -11.12 15.52
N LEU A 106 11.47 -9.86 15.10
CA LEU A 106 12.63 -8.98 14.98
C LEU A 106 12.36 -7.64 15.66
N THR A 107 13.16 -7.30 16.68
CA THR A 107 13.04 -6.06 17.44
C THR A 107 14.30 -5.22 17.31
N PHE A 108 14.13 -3.96 16.92
CA PHE A 108 15.18 -2.95 16.89
C PHE A 108 14.99 -1.97 18.05
N ASN A 109 15.84 -2.05 19.07
CA ASN A 109 15.78 -1.30 20.32
C ASN A 109 17.17 -0.90 20.84
N ASP A 110 17.96 -0.32 19.95
CA ASP A 110 19.30 0.22 20.11
C ASP A 110 19.30 1.73 19.81
N ALA A 111 20.30 2.45 20.34
CA ALA A 111 20.53 3.84 19.98
C ALA A 111 21.12 3.98 18.56
N THR A 112 21.83 2.96 18.09
CA THR A 112 22.50 2.96 16.79
C THR A 112 21.61 2.38 15.71
N PRO A 113 21.44 3.05 14.55
CA PRO A 113 20.68 2.48 13.43
C PRO A 113 21.24 1.14 12.95
N VAL A 114 20.35 0.20 12.67
CA VAL A 114 20.70 -1.14 12.16
C VAL A 114 20.37 -1.23 10.68
N THR A 115 21.26 -1.82 9.90
CA THR A 115 21.03 -2.20 8.50
C THR A 115 21.31 -3.69 8.34
N ILE A 116 20.28 -4.44 7.95
CA ILE A 116 20.40 -5.82 7.46
C ILE A 116 20.50 -5.74 5.94
N ALA A 117 21.69 -5.89 5.38
CA ALA A 117 21.98 -5.84 3.96
C ALA A 117 21.41 -7.06 3.21
N ALA A 118 21.23 -6.90 1.90
CA ALA A 118 20.84 -7.98 1.02
C ALA A 118 22.05 -8.88 0.72
N ASP A 119 21.89 -10.19 0.87
CA ASP A 119 22.90 -11.22 0.61
C ASP A 119 22.32 -12.41 -0.18
N GLY A 120 21.13 -12.25 -0.74
CA GLY A 120 20.37 -13.30 -1.43
C GLY A 120 19.62 -14.26 -0.50
N SER A 121 19.80 -14.15 0.82
CA SER A 121 19.05 -14.93 1.80
C SER A 121 17.73 -14.25 2.19
N SER A 122 16.85 -15.03 2.80
CA SER A 122 15.55 -14.57 3.28
C SER A 122 15.35 -14.79 4.77
N LEU A 123 14.61 -13.88 5.41
CA LEU A 123 14.19 -13.97 6.80
C LEU A 123 12.68 -14.24 6.86
N ARG A 124 12.30 -15.44 7.29
CA ARG A 124 10.92 -15.79 7.59
C ARG A 124 10.58 -15.40 9.02
N LEU A 125 9.48 -14.68 9.21
CA LEU A 125 8.98 -14.28 10.53
C LEU A 125 7.63 -14.97 10.81
N ASN A 126 7.52 -15.63 11.97
CA ASN A 126 6.34 -16.42 12.35
C ASN A 126 5.44 -15.75 13.40
N SER A 127 5.84 -14.61 13.96
CA SER A 127 5.05 -13.96 15.02
C SER A 127 3.72 -13.43 14.49
N THR A 128 2.67 -13.67 15.27
CA THR A 128 1.33 -13.11 15.13
C THR A 128 1.04 -11.98 16.13
N GLY A 129 2.01 -11.63 16.97
CA GLY A 129 1.85 -10.65 18.04
C GLY A 129 1.72 -9.20 17.53
N THR A 130 1.46 -8.28 18.46
CA THR A 130 1.39 -6.82 18.25
C THR A 130 2.34 -6.09 19.20
N GLY A 131 2.59 -4.79 18.95
CA GLY A 131 3.46 -3.98 19.81
C GLY A 131 4.89 -4.53 19.91
N ALA A 132 5.42 -4.72 21.13
CA ALA A 132 6.75 -5.30 21.35
C ALA A 132 6.87 -6.79 20.95
N SER A 133 5.74 -7.48 20.74
CA SER A 133 5.69 -8.85 20.23
C SER A 133 5.33 -8.91 18.74
N SER A 134 5.27 -7.75 18.07
CA SER A 134 5.05 -7.68 16.63
C SER A 134 6.14 -8.43 15.85
N ALA A 135 5.83 -8.83 14.62
CA ALA A 135 6.80 -9.56 13.80
C ALA A 135 8.04 -8.70 13.52
N ILE A 136 7.83 -7.39 13.35
CA ILE A 136 8.90 -6.38 13.34
C ILE A 136 8.50 -5.20 14.23
N SER A 137 9.33 -4.87 15.22
CA SER A 137 9.15 -3.69 16.08
C SER A 137 10.38 -2.77 16.00
N THR A 138 10.19 -1.47 15.77
CA THR A 138 11.30 -0.50 15.75
C THR A 138 11.10 0.65 16.73
N ASN A 139 11.97 0.73 17.73
CA ASN A 139 12.15 1.89 18.63
C ASN A 139 13.31 2.81 18.18
N GLN A 140 13.89 2.52 17.02
CA GLN A 140 15.02 3.20 16.40
C GLN A 140 14.82 3.25 14.88
N ASN A 141 15.73 3.90 14.17
CA ASN A 141 15.78 3.76 12.71
C ASN A 141 16.39 2.41 12.33
N ALA A 142 15.79 1.71 11.38
CA ALA A 142 16.25 0.42 10.91
C ALA A 142 16.04 0.27 9.40
N THR A 143 16.93 -0.48 8.75
CA THR A 143 16.84 -0.84 7.34
C THR A 143 16.94 -2.36 7.19
N VAL A 144 16.04 -2.97 6.43
CA VAL A 144 16.04 -4.39 6.10
C VAL A 144 15.99 -4.54 4.58
N ASN A 145 17.13 -4.86 3.99
CA ASN A 145 17.29 -5.12 2.56
C ASN A 145 17.29 -6.62 2.24
N ALA A 146 17.42 -7.49 3.24
CA ALA A 146 17.19 -8.93 3.07
C ALA A 146 15.74 -9.22 2.69
N GLY A 147 15.51 -10.31 1.94
CA GLY A 147 14.16 -10.74 1.61
C GLY A 147 13.39 -11.10 2.88
N LEU A 148 12.13 -10.68 2.99
CA LEU A 148 11.24 -10.99 4.10
C LEU A 148 10.16 -11.98 3.63
N LEU A 149 9.90 -13.00 4.45
CA LEU A 149 8.85 -13.98 4.19
C LEU A 149 7.85 -14.00 5.33
N LEU A 150 6.57 -13.86 4.99
CA LEU A 150 5.44 -14.02 5.90
C LEU A 150 5.28 -15.51 6.23
N GLY A 151 5.55 -15.87 7.48
CA GLY A 151 5.29 -17.21 8.03
C GLY A 151 3.98 -17.32 8.82
N ALA A 152 3.32 -16.18 9.06
CA ALA A 152 2.03 -16.02 9.73
C ALA A 152 1.44 -14.63 9.36
N ASN A 153 0.23 -14.32 9.83
CA ASN A 153 -0.29 -12.94 9.79
C ASN A 153 0.62 -12.04 10.63
N GLN A 154 1.11 -10.94 10.05
CA GLN A 154 2.09 -10.09 10.72
C GLN A 154 1.53 -8.72 11.04
N THR A 155 2.00 -8.18 12.17
CA THR A 155 1.98 -6.74 12.44
C THR A 155 3.40 -6.24 12.45
N TRP A 156 3.67 -5.11 11.81
CA TRP A 156 4.92 -4.34 11.94
C TRP A 156 4.62 -3.05 12.66
N THR A 157 5.40 -2.70 13.69
CA THR A 157 5.18 -1.52 14.52
C THR A 157 6.38 -0.58 14.49
N THR A 158 6.14 0.67 14.09
CA THR A 158 7.15 1.74 14.11
C THR A 158 6.82 2.79 15.18
N ALA A 159 7.76 3.03 16.10
CA ALA A 159 7.61 4.04 17.15
C ALA A 159 7.65 5.48 16.61
N THR A 160 7.12 6.43 17.39
CA THR A 160 7.08 7.86 17.07
C THR A 160 8.44 8.41 16.68
N GLY A 161 8.51 9.11 15.54
CA GLY A 161 9.73 9.74 15.04
C GLY A 161 10.79 8.76 14.52
N ARG A 162 10.42 7.49 14.32
CA ARG A 162 11.31 6.44 13.80
C ARG A 162 10.93 6.04 12.39
N THR A 163 11.92 5.50 11.68
CA THR A 163 11.78 5.01 10.31
C THR A 163 12.22 3.56 10.20
N LEU A 164 11.34 2.70 9.69
CA LEU A 164 11.69 1.38 9.18
C LEU A 164 11.75 1.45 7.65
N SER A 165 12.86 1.06 7.05
CA SER A 165 13.00 0.95 5.59
C SER A 165 13.14 -0.51 5.19
N VAL A 166 12.25 -1.01 4.33
CA VAL A 166 12.27 -2.37 3.79
C VAL A 166 12.53 -2.31 2.29
N GLY A 167 13.77 -2.63 1.91
CA GLY A 167 14.22 -2.67 0.52
C GLY A 167 14.23 -4.06 -0.10
N GLY A 168 14.24 -5.11 0.73
CA GLY A 168 14.17 -6.49 0.26
C GLY A 168 12.79 -6.89 -0.24
N THR A 169 12.70 -8.01 -0.96
CA THR A 169 11.40 -8.54 -1.39
C THR A 169 10.54 -8.93 -0.20
N ILE A 170 9.22 -8.80 -0.31
CA ILE A 170 8.28 -9.26 0.73
C ILE A 170 7.40 -10.37 0.14
N GLY A 171 7.60 -11.61 0.56
CA GLY A 171 6.84 -12.77 0.09
C GLY A 171 6.09 -13.48 1.22
N GLU A 172 5.51 -14.65 0.91
CA GLU A 172 4.87 -15.54 1.89
C GLU A 172 5.24 -17.00 1.62
N VAL A 173 5.20 -17.84 2.65
CA VAL A 173 5.47 -19.29 2.51
C VAL A 173 4.39 -20.11 3.21
N GLY A 174 3.71 -20.96 2.44
CA GLY A 174 2.82 -22.00 2.98
C GLY A 174 1.48 -21.49 3.50
N GLY A 175 1.00 -20.34 3.05
CA GLY A 175 -0.31 -19.80 3.42
C GLY A 175 -0.63 -18.48 2.72
N THR A 176 -1.81 -17.94 3.02
CA THR A 176 -2.25 -16.60 2.63
C THR A 176 -2.24 -15.70 3.86
N TYR A 177 -1.19 -14.90 4.03
CA TYR A 177 -1.00 -14.12 5.26
C TYR A 177 -1.25 -12.63 5.06
N THR A 178 -1.90 -12.00 6.04
CA THR A 178 -2.14 -10.55 6.03
C THR A 178 -0.97 -9.79 6.65
N LEU A 179 -0.76 -8.56 6.17
CA LEU A 179 0.22 -7.63 6.73
C LEU A 179 -0.46 -6.39 7.30
N THR A 180 -0.26 -6.14 8.60
CA THR A 180 -0.70 -4.91 9.26
C THR A 180 0.51 -4.01 9.51
N LEU A 181 0.46 -2.82 8.93
CA LEU A 181 1.43 -1.74 9.11
C LEU A 181 0.88 -0.80 10.17
N ALA A 182 1.35 -0.98 11.39
CA ALA A 182 1.00 -0.17 12.53
C ALA A 182 2.12 0.84 12.81
N GLY A 183 1.76 2.11 12.97
CA GLY A 183 2.72 3.15 13.30
C GLY A 183 2.12 4.13 14.28
N ALA A 184 2.92 4.60 15.22
CA ALA A 184 2.53 5.76 16.01
C ALA A 184 2.50 7.01 15.11
N ALA A 185 1.79 8.07 15.52
CA ALA A 185 1.81 9.33 14.80
C ALA A 185 3.26 9.84 14.63
N GLY A 186 3.62 10.27 13.42
CA GLY A 186 4.99 10.71 13.09
C GLY A 186 6.02 9.59 12.88
N SER A 187 5.61 8.32 12.90
CA SER A 187 6.45 7.20 12.44
C SER A 187 6.38 7.04 10.92
N THR A 188 7.43 6.46 10.32
CA THR A 188 7.51 6.22 8.87
C THR A 188 7.91 4.77 8.56
N LEU A 189 7.26 4.16 7.58
CA LEU A 189 7.64 2.90 6.97
C LEU A 189 7.87 3.12 5.48
N ASN A 190 9.10 2.90 5.01
CA ASN A 190 9.46 2.96 3.59
C ASN A 190 9.48 1.56 3.01
N LEU A 191 8.67 1.30 2.00
CA LEU A 191 8.64 0.05 1.25
C LEU A 191 9.14 0.35 -0.16
N SER A 192 10.34 -0.12 -0.48
CA SER A 192 10.94 0.02 -1.82
C SER A 192 11.18 -1.31 -2.52
N GLY A 193 11.16 -2.42 -1.76
CA GLY A 193 11.21 -3.78 -2.31
C GLY A 193 9.92 -4.20 -3.02
N VAL A 194 10.05 -5.16 -3.93
CA VAL A 194 8.92 -5.80 -4.61
C VAL A 194 8.22 -6.76 -3.65
N SER A 195 6.90 -6.66 -3.47
CA SER A 195 6.16 -7.66 -2.72
C SER A 195 5.46 -8.66 -3.63
N SER A 196 5.36 -9.91 -3.20
CA SER A 196 4.73 -11.02 -3.93
C SER A 196 3.69 -11.79 -3.10
N TYR A 197 3.53 -11.48 -1.81
CA TYR A 197 2.45 -12.04 -1.00
C TYR A 197 1.09 -11.58 -1.53
N SER A 198 0.05 -12.39 -1.43
CA SER A 198 -1.19 -12.20 -2.20
C SER A 198 -2.37 -11.61 -1.42
N ASN A 199 -2.26 -11.48 -0.09
CA ASN A 199 -3.38 -11.16 0.78
C ASN A 199 -3.49 -9.67 1.16
N ALA A 200 -4.39 -9.35 2.09
CA ALA A 200 -4.68 -7.98 2.48
C ALA A 200 -3.54 -7.30 3.24
N THR A 201 -3.34 -6.02 2.92
CA THR A 201 -2.51 -5.07 3.67
C THR A 201 -3.40 -4.08 4.40
N THR A 202 -3.15 -3.85 5.69
CA THR A 202 -3.83 -2.84 6.48
C THR A 202 -2.84 -1.80 6.98
N VAL A 203 -3.11 -0.52 6.74
CA VAL A 203 -2.37 0.62 7.29
C VAL A 203 -3.22 1.25 8.40
N SER A 204 -2.87 0.93 9.64
CA SER A 204 -3.65 1.34 10.81
C SER A 204 -3.10 2.59 11.51
N GLY A 205 -1.89 3.06 11.15
CA GLY A 205 -1.28 4.25 11.72
C GLY A 205 0.07 4.62 11.06
N GLY A 206 0.61 5.79 11.43
CA GLY A 206 1.87 6.30 10.89
C GLY A 206 1.80 6.71 9.41
N THR A 207 2.97 6.81 8.78
CA THR A 207 3.12 7.07 7.33
C THR A 207 3.76 5.87 6.64
N VAL A 208 3.15 5.36 5.58
CA VAL A 208 3.70 4.31 4.72
C VAL A 208 4.04 4.90 3.35
N ASN A 209 5.29 4.76 2.91
CA ASN A 209 5.75 5.22 1.61
C ASN A 209 6.05 4.02 0.70
N TYR A 210 5.33 3.90 -0.41
CA TYR A 210 5.61 2.99 -1.51
C TYR A 210 6.47 3.71 -2.54
N THR A 211 7.77 3.41 -2.58
CA THR A 211 8.76 4.20 -3.34
C THR A 211 9.47 3.41 -4.45
N SER A 212 9.05 2.17 -4.72
CA SER A 212 9.75 1.36 -5.72
C SER A 212 9.59 1.96 -7.12
N THR A 213 10.72 2.21 -7.78
CA THR A 213 10.77 2.62 -9.20
C THR A 213 10.72 1.42 -10.15
N ALA A 214 10.79 0.20 -9.62
CA ALA A 214 10.53 -1.01 -10.40
C ALA A 214 9.09 -0.94 -10.90
N SER A 215 8.85 -1.38 -12.15
CA SER A 215 7.58 -1.18 -12.85
C SER A 215 6.34 -1.71 -12.12
N LYS A 216 6.51 -2.51 -11.05
CA LYS A 216 5.46 -3.18 -10.30
C LYS A 216 5.86 -3.37 -8.83
N GLN A 217 5.34 -2.56 -7.90
CA GLN A 217 5.30 -2.89 -6.48
C GLN A 217 3.92 -3.48 -6.17
N TYR A 218 3.79 -4.78 -6.43
CA TYR A 218 2.59 -5.47 -6.01
C TYR A 218 2.53 -5.45 -4.48
N LEU A 219 1.36 -5.14 -3.92
CA LEU A 219 0.97 -5.66 -2.60
C LEU A 219 0.56 -7.14 -2.69
N GLY A 220 0.77 -7.74 -3.87
CA GLY A 220 0.28 -9.04 -4.31
C GLY A 220 -0.47 -8.93 -5.63
N THR A 221 -0.55 -10.02 -6.39
CA THR A 221 -1.64 -10.11 -7.37
C THR A 221 -2.93 -10.31 -6.59
N ASN A 222 -3.94 -9.50 -6.88
CA ASN A 222 -5.26 -9.53 -6.22
C ASN A 222 -5.29 -9.14 -4.73
N SER A 223 -4.30 -8.42 -4.22
CA SER A 223 -4.26 -7.97 -2.82
C SER A 223 -5.26 -6.86 -2.53
N ASN A 224 -5.80 -6.81 -1.31
CA ASN A 224 -6.63 -5.70 -0.82
C ASN A 224 -5.78 -4.71 0.00
N LEU A 225 -6.02 -3.40 -0.15
CA LEU A 225 -5.42 -2.37 0.69
C LEU A 225 -6.49 -1.70 1.55
N THR A 226 -6.32 -1.72 2.86
CA THR A 226 -7.15 -0.96 3.80
C THR A 226 -6.30 0.11 4.48
N VAL A 227 -6.78 1.36 4.48
CA VAL A 227 -6.15 2.48 5.19
C VAL A 227 -7.17 2.98 6.20
N SER A 228 -6.93 2.75 7.49
CA SER A 228 -7.90 3.01 8.55
C SER A 228 -7.45 4.03 9.60
N GLY A 229 -6.17 4.42 9.63
CA GLY A 229 -5.65 5.34 10.65
C GLY A 229 -4.31 6.03 10.35
N GLY A 230 -3.73 5.83 9.17
CA GLY A 230 -2.44 6.41 8.77
C GLY A 230 -2.44 7.00 7.36
N VAL A 231 -1.29 7.51 6.92
CA VAL A 231 -1.09 8.08 5.60
C VAL A 231 -0.34 7.09 4.70
N VAL A 232 -0.84 6.86 3.50
CA VAL A 232 -0.16 6.10 2.45
C VAL A 232 0.29 7.05 1.35
N ASN A 233 1.57 7.00 1.01
CA ASN A 233 2.16 7.75 -0.09
C ASN A 233 2.62 6.76 -1.18
N VAL A 234 2.12 6.93 -2.39
CA VAL A 234 2.46 6.12 -3.56
C VAL A 234 3.30 6.96 -4.50
N SER A 235 4.60 6.71 -4.52
CA SER A 235 5.56 7.29 -5.47
C SER A 235 6.11 6.24 -6.46
N GLY A 236 5.79 4.97 -6.23
CA GLY A 236 6.00 3.85 -7.16
C GLY A 236 4.68 3.36 -7.78
N THR A 237 4.64 2.11 -8.23
CA THR A 237 3.39 1.48 -8.73
C THR A 237 2.76 0.57 -7.70
N VAL A 238 1.54 0.84 -7.25
CA VAL A 238 0.72 -0.04 -6.39
C VAL A 238 -0.46 -0.57 -7.19
N ASP A 239 -0.64 -1.90 -7.24
CA ASP A 239 -1.76 -2.57 -7.93
C ASP A 239 -2.55 -3.39 -6.91
N VAL A 240 -3.85 -3.09 -6.76
CA VAL A 240 -4.73 -3.70 -5.75
C VAL A 240 -6.06 -4.14 -6.34
N ASN A 241 -6.62 -5.22 -5.79
CA ASN A 241 -7.95 -5.69 -6.11
C ASN A 241 -9.03 -4.80 -5.48
N SER A 242 -8.91 -4.47 -4.20
CA SER A 242 -9.81 -3.51 -3.57
C SER A 242 -9.05 -2.54 -2.69
N LEU A 243 -9.61 -1.34 -2.55
CA LEU A 243 -9.10 -0.27 -1.70
C LEU A 243 -10.21 0.15 -0.73
N SER A 244 -9.94 0.14 0.57
CA SER A 244 -10.83 0.69 1.58
C SER A 244 -10.13 1.83 2.30
N LEU A 245 -10.58 3.06 2.10
CA LEU A 245 -10.13 4.24 2.84
C LEU A 245 -11.19 4.55 3.91
N SER A 246 -10.87 4.27 5.17
CA SER A 246 -11.77 4.44 6.30
C SER A 246 -11.06 5.14 7.47
N GLY A 247 -11.79 5.42 8.56
CA GLY A 247 -11.27 6.09 9.74
C GLY A 247 -11.43 7.61 9.70
N THR A 248 -11.23 8.25 10.85
CA THR A 248 -11.48 9.69 11.06
C THR A 248 -10.25 10.52 10.71
N ASN A 249 -10.32 11.36 9.65
CA ASN A 249 -9.40 12.47 9.31
C ASN A 249 -7.88 12.23 9.20
N THR A 250 -7.35 11.06 9.60
CA THR A 250 -5.91 10.72 9.51
C THR A 250 -5.60 9.70 8.43
N GLY A 251 -6.61 8.96 7.96
CA GLY A 251 -6.52 8.00 6.86
C GLY A 251 -6.45 8.70 5.51
N ALA A 252 -5.27 8.85 4.91
CA ALA A 252 -5.17 9.44 3.57
C ALA A 252 -4.34 8.55 2.64
N LEU A 253 -4.71 8.50 1.36
CA LEU A 253 -3.87 7.92 0.32
C LEU A 253 -3.50 9.00 -0.70
N ASN A 254 -2.21 9.23 -0.85
CA ASN A 254 -1.63 10.20 -1.77
C ASN A 254 -0.91 9.46 -2.89
N VAL A 255 -1.30 9.68 -4.13
CA VAL A 255 -0.55 9.24 -5.32
C VAL A 255 0.28 10.42 -5.79
N ASN A 256 1.58 10.35 -5.52
CA ASN A 256 2.56 11.42 -5.75
C ASN A 256 3.08 11.39 -7.19
N SER A 257 3.92 12.38 -7.53
CA SER A 257 4.59 12.44 -8.83
C SER A 257 5.37 11.15 -9.14
N GLY A 258 5.14 10.58 -10.33
CA GLY A 258 5.72 9.30 -10.75
C GLY A 258 5.02 8.07 -10.16
N GLY A 259 4.11 8.27 -9.20
CA GLY A 259 3.31 7.21 -8.60
C GLY A 259 2.16 6.76 -9.50
N MET A 260 1.88 5.46 -9.49
CA MET A 260 0.73 4.85 -10.13
C MET A 260 -0.04 3.98 -9.15
N LEU A 261 -1.35 4.19 -9.05
CA LEU A 261 -2.26 3.30 -8.32
C LEU A 261 -3.22 2.64 -9.30
N VAL A 262 -3.24 1.31 -9.35
CA VAL A 262 -4.20 0.53 -10.15
C VAL A 262 -5.23 -0.09 -9.21
N LEU A 263 -6.50 0.20 -9.46
CA LEU A 263 -7.66 -0.34 -8.72
C LEU A 263 -8.43 -1.28 -9.63
N ARG A 264 -8.38 -2.59 -9.36
CA ARG A 264 -9.04 -3.58 -10.22
C ARG A 264 -10.53 -3.75 -9.91
N GLY A 265 -10.87 -3.68 -8.63
CA GLY A 265 -12.24 -3.72 -8.13
C GLY A 265 -12.71 -2.35 -7.66
N ASN A 266 -13.83 -2.34 -6.93
CA ASN A 266 -14.49 -1.12 -6.50
C ASN A 266 -13.90 -0.64 -5.17
N PRO A 267 -13.29 0.55 -5.09
CA PRO A 267 -12.86 1.11 -3.81
C PRO A 267 -14.05 1.54 -2.94
N THR A 268 -13.87 1.49 -1.63
CA THR A 268 -14.72 2.15 -0.64
C THR A 268 -13.98 3.38 -0.13
N LEU A 269 -14.38 4.56 -0.61
CA LEU A 269 -13.77 5.82 -0.20
C LEU A 269 -14.65 6.49 0.86
N SER A 270 -14.20 6.50 2.10
CA SER A 270 -14.79 7.28 3.21
C SER A 270 -13.79 8.31 3.78
N ASN A 271 -12.65 8.49 3.11
CA ASN A 271 -11.59 9.43 3.47
C ASN A 271 -10.85 9.94 2.21
N TYR A 272 -9.72 10.62 2.38
CA TYR A 272 -9.01 11.31 1.30
C TYR A 272 -8.26 10.37 0.35
N LEU A 273 -8.59 10.45 -0.95
CA LEU A 273 -7.74 10.00 -2.05
C LEU A 273 -7.23 11.23 -2.80
N ASN A 274 -5.94 11.51 -2.68
CA ASN A 274 -5.28 12.63 -3.36
C ASN A 274 -4.40 12.12 -4.50
N VAL A 275 -4.55 12.69 -5.69
CA VAL A 275 -3.73 12.41 -6.88
C VAL A 275 -2.97 13.68 -7.22
N ALA A 276 -1.70 13.75 -6.82
CA ALA A 276 -0.87 14.92 -7.00
C ALA A 276 -0.35 15.04 -8.44
N ALA A 277 0.31 16.16 -8.74
CA ALA A 277 0.90 16.43 -10.04
C ALA A 277 1.86 15.32 -10.47
N GLY A 278 1.67 14.78 -11.67
CA GLY A 278 2.44 13.65 -12.20
C GLY A 278 2.09 12.28 -11.60
N GLY A 279 1.14 12.21 -10.66
CA GLY A 279 0.58 10.95 -10.15
C GLY A 279 -0.54 10.42 -11.04
N THR A 280 -0.71 9.10 -11.09
CA THR A 280 -1.74 8.43 -11.90
C THR A 280 -2.57 7.44 -11.09
N VAL A 281 -3.89 7.52 -11.19
CA VAL A 281 -4.80 6.46 -10.72
C VAL A 281 -5.48 5.83 -11.92
N MET A 282 -5.50 4.50 -11.99
CA MET A 282 -6.24 3.73 -12.98
C MET A 282 -7.31 2.89 -12.27
N ALA A 283 -8.57 3.29 -12.38
CA ALA A 283 -9.70 2.55 -11.84
C ALA A 283 -10.37 1.71 -12.92
N LEU A 284 -10.27 0.38 -12.80
CA LEU A 284 -10.89 -0.57 -13.72
C LEU A 284 -12.34 -0.90 -13.30
N GLY A 285 -12.61 -0.89 -11.99
CA GLY A 285 -13.96 -1.03 -11.40
C GLY A 285 -14.65 0.31 -11.13
N THR A 286 -15.89 0.28 -10.62
CA THR A 286 -16.63 1.51 -10.23
C THR A 286 -15.98 2.18 -9.04
N MET A 287 -15.91 3.52 -9.02
CA MET A 287 -15.28 4.26 -7.94
C MET A 287 -16.32 5.13 -7.23
N PRO A 288 -17.06 4.58 -6.26
CA PRO A 288 -17.99 5.36 -5.47
C PRO A 288 -17.25 6.25 -4.46
N VAL A 289 -17.63 7.52 -4.38
CA VAL A 289 -17.21 8.48 -3.35
C VAL A 289 -18.40 8.63 -2.39
N ASN A 290 -18.35 7.92 -1.26
CA ASN A 290 -19.49 7.76 -0.36
C ASN A 290 -19.20 8.34 1.04
N GLY A 291 -20.02 9.29 1.48
CA GLY A 291 -20.05 9.78 2.87
C GLY A 291 -19.37 11.14 3.08
N ALA A 292 -19.64 11.76 4.24
CA ALA A 292 -19.29 13.16 4.56
C ALA A 292 -17.80 13.50 4.43
N ALA A 293 -16.94 12.52 4.68
CA ALA A 293 -15.49 12.71 4.72
C ALA A 293 -14.80 12.16 3.47
N ALA A 294 -15.55 11.58 2.53
CA ALA A 294 -15.00 11.05 1.29
C ALA A 294 -14.67 12.20 0.34
N VAL A 295 -13.38 12.43 0.13
CA VAL A 295 -12.90 13.49 -0.76
C VAL A 295 -11.91 12.88 -1.74
N LEU A 296 -12.26 12.94 -3.02
CA LEU A 296 -11.35 12.60 -4.11
C LEU A 296 -10.79 13.90 -4.69
N ARG A 297 -9.47 14.07 -4.62
CA ARG A 297 -8.77 15.25 -5.14
C ARG A 297 -7.81 14.85 -6.25
N VAL A 298 -7.93 15.45 -7.43
CA VAL A 298 -7.01 15.28 -8.54
C VAL A 298 -6.31 16.61 -8.80
N SER A 299 -5.14 16.82 -8.19
CA SER A 299 -4.39 18.07 -8.18
C SER A 299 -3.17 18.00 -9.11
N GLY A 300 -3.38 18.20 -10.41
CA GLY A 300 -2.34 18.11 -11.45
C GLY A 300 -2.02 16.70 -11.94
N GLY A 301 -2.59 15.67 -11.29
CA GLY A 301 -2.44 14.27 -11.68
C GLY A 301 -3.45 13.82 -12.73
N THR A 302 -3.43 12.52 -13.04
CA THR A 302 -4.41 11.88 -13.95
C THR A 302 -5.17 10.78 -13.22
N LEU A 303 -6.49 10.78 -13.36
CA LEU A 303 -7.36 9.67 -12.97
C LEU A 303 -8.01 9.10 -14.24
N THR A 304 -7.72 7.85 -14.54
CA THR A 304 -8.30 7.14 -15.68
C THR A 304 -9.30 6.12 -15.18
N MET A 305 -10.49 6.13 -15.77
CA MET A 305 -11.62 5.28 -15.40
C MET A 305 -12.00 4.40 -16.59
N GLY A 306 -11.96 3.08 -16.41
CA GLY A 306 -12.27 2.10 -17.46
C GLY A 306 -13.78 1.94 -17.68
N ASN A 307 -14.45 1.25 -16.77
CA ASN A 307 -15.89 0.95 -16.81
C ASN A 307 -16.66 1.59 -15.65
N ALA A 308 -16.05 2.58 -15.00
CA ALA A 308 -16.40 2.98 -13.65
C ALA A 308 -17.52 4.02 -13.62
N VAL A 309 -18.57 3.81 -12.84
CA VAL A 309 -19.41 4.91 -12.36
C VAL A 309 -18.58 5.69 -11.35
N LEU A 310 -18.33 6.98 -11.60
CA LEU A 310 -18.01 7.90 -10.50
C LEU A 310 -19.35 8.32 -9.91
N GLY A 311 -19.62 7.83 -8.70
CA GLY A 311 -20.83 8.15 -7.95
C GLY A 311 -20.45 9.00 -6.76
N VAL A 312 -20.81 10.29 -6.78
CA VAL A 312 -20.69 11.13 -5.58
C VAL A 312 -22.02 11.03 -4.83
N ASN A 313 -22.12 10.09 -3.89
CA ASN A 313 -23.40 9.76 -3.28
C ASN A 313 -23.66 10.67 -2.07
N GLY A 314 -24.85 11.28 -2.04
CA GLY A 314 -25.18 12.41 -1.20
C GLY A 314 -25.23 12.15 0.31
N GLY A 315 -24.80 10.99 0.83
CA GLY A 315 -25.16 10.55 2.19
C GLY A 315 -24.61 11.39 3.33
N SER A 316 -23.79 12.40 3.02
CA SER A 316 -23.43 13.51 3.90
C SER A 316 -22.46 14.53 3.28
N GLY A 317 -22.32 14.63 1.95
CA GLY A 317 -21.45 15.64 1.32
C GLY A 317 -20.22 15.11 0.57
N GLY A 318 -20.36 14.04 -0.22
CA GLY A 318 -19.23 13.57 -1.05
C GLY A 318 -18.72 14.70 -1.95
N GLU A 319 -17.39 14.84 -2.05
CA GLU A 319 -16.75 15.87 -2.87
C GLU A 319 -15.71 15.26 -3.82
N LEU A 320 -15.81 15.62 -5.09
CA LEU A 320 -14.76 15.46 -6.07
C LEU A 320 -14.20 16.82 -6.45
N THR A 321 -12.89 17.00 -6.35
CA THR A 321 -12.23 18.24 -6.77
C THR A 321 -11.08 17.93 -7.72
N ILE A 322 -11.08 18.56 -8.89
CA ILE A 322 -10.05 18.48 -9.92
C ILE A 322 -9.36 19.84 -9.99
N THR A 323 -8.08 19.93 -9.62
CA THR A 323 -7.30 21.17 -9.65
C THR A 323 -6.14 21.02 -10.62
N GLY A 324 -6.24 21.56 -11.83
CA GLY A 324 -5.18 21.50 -12.85
C GLY A 324 -4.80 20.10 -13.36
N GLY A 325 -5.47 19.04 -12.91
CA GLY A 325 -5.28 17.66 -13.36
C GLY A 325 -6.34 17.22 -14.37
N ALA A 326 -6.39 15.93 -14.68
CA ALA A 326 -7.35 15.35 -15.60
C ALA A 326 -8.06 14.12 -15.03
N ILE A 327 -9.37 14.01 -15.29
CA ILE A 327 -10.12 12.76 -15.22
C ILE A 327 -10.44 12.33 -16.64
N ASN A 328 -10.09 11.11 -17.03
CA ASN A 328 -10.41 10.52 -18.33
C ASN A 328 -11.33 9.31 -18.15
N HIS A 329 -12.55 9.45 -18.65
CA HIS A 329 -13.64 8.50 -18.53
C HIS A 329 -14.05 8.00 -19.92
N GLY A 330 -13.18 7.22 -20.57
CA GLY A 330 -13.36 6.90 -22.00
C GLY A 330 -12.71 5.61 -22.52
N LEU A 331 -12.17 4.74 -21.68
CA LEU A 331 -11.42 3.55 -22.15
C LEU A 331 -12.24 2.25 -22.28
N GLY A 332 -13.55 2.27 -21.99
CA GLY A 332 -14.40 1.07 -21.99
C GLY A 332 -15.55 1.14 -23.00
N THR A 333 -15.77 0.09 -23.79
CA THR A 333 -16.91 -0.08 -24.71
C THR A 333 -18.26 -0.30 -24.01
N GLY A 334 -18.32 -0.11 -22.69
CA GLY A 334 -19.51 -0.19 -21.85
C GLY A 334 -19.45 0.78 -20.66
N ALA A 335 -18.73 1.90 -20.80
CA ALA A 335 -18.62 2.90 -19.76
C ALA A 335 -20.01 3.41 -19.33
N GLN A 336 -20.29 3.29 -18.04
CA GLN A 336 -21.55 3.76 -17.45
C GLN A 336 -21.51 5.28 -17.24
N ASN A 337 -22.67 5.94 -17.25
CA ASN A 337 -22.78 7.38 -17.03
C ASN A 337 -22.04 7.85 -15.76
N PHE A 338 -21.47 9.05 -15.83
CA PHE A 338 -20.92 9.75 -14.68
C PHE A 338 -22.07 10.31 -13.83
N ASN A 339 -22.14 9.95 -12.55
CA ASN A 339 -23.33 10.23 -11.73
C ASN A 339 -22.99 11.11 -10.52
N ILE A 340 -23.65 12.26 -10.40
CA ILE A 340 -23.54 13.14 -9.22
C ILE A 340 -24.84 13.03 -8.41
N GLY A 341 -24.76 12.63 -7.14
CA GLY A 341 -25.90 12.54 -6.23
C GLY A 341 -26.73 11.26 -6.34
N ASN A 342 -26.18 10.13 -6.82
CA ASN A 342 -26.97 8.92 -7.10
C ASN A 342 -26.99 7.90 -5.95
N GLY A 343 -27.99 7.99 -5.08
CA GLY A 343 -28.21 6.96 -4.06
C GLY A 343 -29.68 6.80 -3.69
N SER A 344 -30.19 5.57 -3.74
CA SER A 344 -31.50 5.24 -3.17
C SER A 344 -31.45 5.43 -1.65
N GLY A 345 -32.35 6.24 -1.09
CA GLY A 345 -32.44 6.46 0.36
C GLY A 345 -31.38 7.41 0.94
N VAL A 346 -30.76 8.24 0.10
CA VAL A 346 -29.62 9.08 0.48
C VAL A 346 -29.96 10.57 0.42
N THR A 347 -30.03 11.25 1.57
CA THR A 347 -30.19 12.71 1.66
C THR A 347 -28.85 13.41 1.74
N GLY A 348 -28.63 14.43 0.90
CA GLY A 348 -27.50 15.37 0.99
C GLY A 348 -26.89 15.72 -0.36
N THR A 349 -25.72 16.39 -0.34
CA THR A 349 -25.16 17.03 -1.52
C THR A 349 -24.00 16.22 -2.10
N GLY A 350 -23.99 16.00 -3.41
CA GLY A 350 -22.82 15.57 -4.15
C GLY A 350 -22.23 16.75 -4.90
N VAL A 351 -20.95 17.06 -4.67
CA VAL A 351 -20.28 18.20 -5.31
C VAL A 351 -19.13 17.73 -6.19
N VAL A 352 -19.07 18.23 -7.42
CA VAL A 352 -17.92 18.11 -8.32
C VAL A 352 -17.40 19.51 -8.62
N ASN A 353 -16.13 19.77 -8.32
CA ASN A 353 -15.44 21.01 -8.64
C ASN A 353 -14.34 20.75 -9.67
N VAL A 354 -14.34 21.50 -10.77
CA VAL A 354 -13.31 21.46 -11.81
C VAL A 354 -12.62 22.83 -11.85
N VAL A 355 -11.48 22.93 -11.18
CA VAL A 355 -10.66 24.14 -10.99
C VAL A 355 -9.45 24.09 -11.93
N GLY A 356 -9.55 24.70 -13.12
CA GLY A 356 -8.44 24.75 -14.09
C GLY A 356 -7.99 23.40 -14.68
N GLY A 357 -8.66 22.29 -14.36
CA GLY A 357 -8.37 20.95 -14.88
C GLY A 357 -9.31 20.50 -16.00
N LEU A 358 -9.27 19.21 -16.35
CA LEU A 358 -10.12 18.58 -17.34
C LEU A 358 -10.94 17.44 -16.71
N LEU A 359 -12.25 17.48 -16.90
CA LEU A 359 -13.13 16.32 -16.76
C LEU A 359 -13.50 15.86 -18.18
N ASP A 360 -12.86 14.79 -18.66
CA ASP A 360 -13.15 14.20 -19.96
C ASP A 360 -14.08 13.00 -19.82
N ASN A 361 -15.34 13.24 -20.13
CA ASN A 361 -16.44 12.28 -20.21
C ASN A 361 -16.89 12.11 -21.68
N THR A 362 -15.98 12.31 -22.64
CA THR A 362 -16.24 12.11 -24.07
C THR A 362 -16.70 10.67 -24.33
N GLY A 363 -17.80 10.51 -25.08
CA GLY A 363 -18.42 9.22 -25.33
C GLY A 363 -19.51 8.84 -24.34
N ASN A 364 -19.61 9.54 -23.20
CA ASN A 364 -20.50 9.21 -22.09
C ASN A 364 -21.45 10.37 -21.73
N ARG A 365 -22.45 10.07 -20.91
CA ARG A 365 -23.41 11.04 -20.36
C ARG A 365 -23.08 11.34 -18.90
N ILE A 366 -23.27 12.59 -18.50
CA ILE A 366 -23.32 13.00 -17.09
C ILE A 366 -24.77 12.97 -16.64
N THR A 367 -25.05 12.27 -15.55
CA THR A 367 -26.35 12.30 -14.86
C THR A 367 -26.20 13.06 -13.55
N LEU A 368 -26.97 14.13 -13.42
CA LEU A 368 -27.21 14.77 -12.13
C LEU A 368 -28.44 14.08 -11.55
N SER A 369 -28.24 13.29 -10.49
CA SER A 369 -29.19 12.29 -10.05
C SER A 369 -30.40 12.85 -9.31
N GLU A 370 -31.47 12.06 -9.48
CA GLU A 370 -32.58 11.84 -8.57
C GLU A 370 -32.41 10.52 -7.84
N GLY A 371 -32.68 10.51 -6.53
CA GLY A 371 -32.80 9.27 -5.78
C GLY A 371 -33.88 8.36 -6.36
N ASN A 372 -33.48 7.20 -6.88
CA ASN A 372 -34.38 6.10 -7.25
C ASN A 372 -35.01 5.55 -5.96
N GLY A 373 -36.10 6.16 -5.48
CA GLY A 373 -36.71 5.78 -4.20
C GLY A 373 -37.56 6.84 -3.51
N GLY A 374 -37.70 8.03 -4.09
CA GLY A 374 -38.65 9.04 -3.60
C GLY A 374 -38.32 9.65 -2.23
N THR A 375 -37.04 9.62 -1.84
CA THR A 375 -36.53 10.37 -0.69
C THR A 375 -36.19 11.80 -1.16
N PRO A 376 -36.90 12.84 -0.68
CA PRO A 376 -36.58 14.23 -1.00
C PRO A 376 -35.18 14.62 -0.48
N GLY A 377 -34.44 15.44 -1.23
CA GLY A 377 -33.32 16.22 -0.67
C GLY A 377 -31.91 15.81 -1.11
N THR A 378 -31.75 15.23 -2.31
CA THR A 378 -30.41 15.09 -2.92
C THR A 378 -30.12 16.29 -3.83
N ILE A 379 -28.99 16.96 -3.60
CA ILE A 379 -28.51 18.08 -4.44
C ILE A 379 -27.26 17.62 -5.19
N ALA A 380 -27.24 17.77 -6.50
CA ALA A 380 -26.06 17.52 -7.33
C ALA A 380 -25.51 18.86 -7.82
N VAL A 381 -24.25 19.17 -7.48
CA VAL A 381 -23.59 20.41 -7.88
C VAL A 381 -22.37 20.10 -8.73
N LEU A 382 -22.30 20.70 -9.91
CA LEU A 382 -21.14 20.66 -10.80
C LEU A 382 -20.62 22.08 -11.01
N ASN A 383 -19.44 22.39 -10.50
CA ASN A 383 -18.80 23.68 -10.61
C ASN A 383 -17.62 23.62 -11.59
N LEU A 384 -17.66 24.40 -12.66
CA LEU A 384 -16.57 24.58 -13.63
C LEU A 384 -15.88 25.92 -13.35
N ASN A 385 -14.92 25.91 -12.42
CA ASN A 385 -14.17 27.08 -11.94
C ASN A 385 -12.89 27.27 -12.77
N GLY A 386 -13.02 27.68 -14.03
CA GLY A 386 -11.89 27.76 -14.98
C GLY A 386 -11.43 26.41 -15.55
N GLY A 387 -12.06 25.31 -15.14
CA GLY A 387 -11.82 23.98 -15.70
C GLY A 387 -12.60 23.71 -16.99
N THR A 388 -12.26 22.62 -17.67
CA THR A 388 -12.95 22.14 -18.88
C THR A 388 -13.72 20.88 -18.57
N LEU A 389 -14.99 20.83 -19.00
CA LEU A 389 -15.77 19.61 -19.09
C LEU A 389 -15.89 19.21 -20.57
N ALA A 390 -15.43 18.01 -20.94
CA ALA A 390 -15.77 17.40 -22.21
C ALA A 390 -16.81 16.30 -21.99
N THR A 391 -17.95 16.34 -22.67
CA THR A 391 -19.01 15.33 -22.52
C THR A 391 -19.87 15.27 -23.78
N ASN A 392 -20.62 14.17 -23.96
CA ASN A 392 -21.64 14.10 -24.99
C ASN A 392 -22.91 14.83 -24.51
N ASP A 393 -23.49 14.36 -23.41
CA ASP A 393 -24.76 14.88 -22.89
C ASP A 393 -24.64 15.20 -21.38
N ILE A 394 -25.42 16.18 -20.91
CA ILE A 394 -25.72 16.38 -19.49
C ILE A 394 -27.22 16.17 -19.28
N PHE A 395 -27.57 15.18 -18.47
CA PHE A 395 -28.94 14.82 -18.17
C PHE A 395 -29.27 15.12 -16.71
N SER A 396 -30.31 15.93 -16.49
CA SER A 396 -30.97 16.05 -15.20
C SER A 396 -32.19 15.14 -15.22
N ALA A 397 -32.13 14.04 -14.49
CA ALA A 397 -33.29 13.17 -14.36
C ALA A 397 -34.38 13.91 -13.57
N GLY A 398 -35.63 13.70 -13.96
CA GLY A 398 -36.86 14.27 -13.37
C GLY A 398 -37.96 13.19 -13.42
N GLY A 399 -37.85 12.15 -12.61
CA GLY A 399 -38.83 11.12 -12.36
C GLY A 399 -40.12 11.78 -11.90
N GLY A 400 -41.19 11.46 -12.61
CA GLY A 400 -42.39 12.29 -12.76
C GLY A 400 -43.28 12.54 -11.54
N ASN A 401 -42.74 12.78 -10.34
CA ASN A 401 -43.50 13.30 -9.20
C ASN A 401 -42.67 13.94 -8.06
N GLN A 402 -41.35 14.14 -8.21
CA GLN A 402 -40.48 14.57 -7.09
C GLN A 402 -39.84 15.95 -7.37
N ARG A 403 -40.51 17.04 -6.97
CA ARG A 403 -40.09 18.45 -7.22
C ARG A 403 -38.90 18.94 -6.38
N THR A 404 -38.23 18.10 -5.58
CA THR A 404 -37.26 18.56 -4.56
C THR A 404 -35.81 18.24 -4.85
N ASN A 405 -35.51 17.56 -5.95
CA ASN A 405 -34.12 17.28 -6.34
C ASN A 405 -33.62 18.40 -7.25
N ALA A 406 -32.42 18.89 -6.99
CA ALA A 406 -31.82 20.00 -7.74
C ALA A 406 -30.46 19.58 -8.32
N GLY A 407 -30.34 19.64 -9.63
CA GLY A 407 -29.06 19.64 -10.33
C GLY A 407 -28.63 21.07 -10.62
N VAL A 408 -27.43 21.45 -10.20
CA VAL A 408 -26.86 22.78 -10.43
C VAL A 408 -25.56 22.63 -11.22
N VAL A 409 -25.43 23.38 -12.31
CA VAL A 409 -24.18 23.49 -13.07
C VAL A 409 -23.75 24.95 -13.08
N ASN A 410 -22.55 25.24 -12.56
CA ASN A 410 -22.00 26.60 -12.47
C ASN A 410 -20.80 26.74 -13.41
N PHE A 411 -20.82 27.72 -14.31
CA PHE A 411 -19.74 28.02 -15.27
C PHE A 411 -18.88 29.20 -14.82
N ASN A 412 -18.23 29.09 -13.66
CA ASN A 412 -17.42 30.16 -13.07
C ASN A 412 -16.08 30.35 -13.84
N GLY A 413 -16.16 30.78 -15.10
CA GLY A 413 -15.03 30.91 -16.02
C GLY A 413 -14.57 29.60 -16.67
N GLY A 414 -15.25 28.49 -16.41
CA GLY A 414 -14.95 27.19 -17.02
C GLY A 414 -15.49 27.03 -18.45
N GLN A 415 -14.99 26.00 -19.13
CA GLN A 415 -15.38 25.66 -20.50
C GLN A 415 -16.16 24.35 -20.54
N LEU A 416 -17.06 24.29 -21.51
CA LEU A 416 -17.80 23.10 -21.87
C LEU A 416 -17.50 22.75 -23.32
N ARG A 417 -17.00 21.54 -23.55
CA ARG A 417 -16.71 21.00 -24.86
C ARG A 417 -17.68 19.86 -25.16
N VAL A 418 -18.65 20.15 -26.01
CA VAL A 418 -19.61 19.16 -26.50
C VAL A 418 -19.00 18.43 -27.68
N THR A 419 -19.08 17.10 -27.69
CA THR A 419 -18.60 16.30 -28.82
C THR A 419 -19.64 16.26 -29.94
N ALA A 420 -19.21 16.07 -31.19
CA ALA A 420 -20.08 16.09 -32.36
C ALA A 420 -21.20 15.02 -32.36
N ALA A 421 -21.18 14.08 -31.41
CA ALA A 421 -22.16 13.02 -31.25
C ALA A 421 -23.31 13.38 -30.28
N SER A 422 -23.32 14.59 -29.68
CA SER A 422 -24.39 15.04 -28.79
C SER A 422 -25.69 15.25 -29.57
N THR A 423 -26.77 14.57 -29.14
CA THR A 423 -28.11 14.76 -29.74
C THR A 423 -28.98 15.71 -28.93
N THR A 424 -28.72 15.90 -27.62
CA THR A 424 -29.43 16.85 -26.76
C THR A 424 -28.57 17.19 -25.54
N PHE A 425 -28.27 18.48 -25.33
CA PHE A 425 -27.24 18.88 -24.38
C PHE A 425 -27.74 19.09 -22.93
N LEU A 426 -28.93 19.67 -22.76
CA LEU A 426 -29.60 19.85 -21.45
C LEU A 426 -31.04 19.35 -21.56
N TYR A 427 -31.40 18.36 -20.75
CA TYR A 427 -32.76 17.84 -20.67
C TYR A 427 -33.39 18.26 -19.33
N PRO A 428 -34.20 19.34 -19.28
CA PRO A 428 -35.00 19.64 -18.12
C PRO A 428 -36.19 18.67 -18.10
N ASN A 429 -36.09 17.59 -17.33
CA ASN A 429 -37.23 16.70 -17.21
C ASN A 429 -38.21 17.27 -16.18
N GLY A 430 -39.17 18.04 -16.69
CA GLY A 430 -40.31 18.52 -15.94
C GLY A 430 -41.45 18.79 -16.90
N LEU A 431 -42.51 17.99 -16.84
CA LEU A 431 -43.77 18.20 -17.58
C LEU A 431 -44.55 19.44 -17.07
N GLY A 432 -43.85 20.49 -16.64
CA GLY A 432 -44.44 21.79 -16.45
C GLY A 432 -44.59 22.45 -17.81
N THR A 433 -45.79 22.90 -18.14
CA THR A 433 -46.13 23.71 -19.32
C THR A 433 -45.47 25.11 -19.32
N GLY A 434 -44.34 25.26 -18.64
CA GLY A 434 -43.56 26.49 -18.60
C GLY A 434 -42.60 26.51 -19.79
N THR A 435 -42.82 27.46 -20.69
CA THR A 435 -41.87 27.85 -21.73
C THR A 435 -40.46 27.98 -21.14
N PRO A 436 -39.43 27.37 -21.76
CA PRO A 436 -38.05 27.60 -21.36
C PRO A 436 -37.72 29.09 -21.59
N SER A 437 -37.42 29.81 -20.52
CA SER A 437 -36.77 31.12 -20.65
C SER A 437 -35.29 30.88 -20.89
N ASN A 438 -34.79 31.26 -22.06
CA ASN A 438 -33.36 31.30 -22.36
C ASN A 438 -32.65 32.19 -21.31
N GLY A 439 -31.65 31.61 -20.65
CA GLY A 439 -30.66 32.28 -19.81
C GLY A 439 -29.31 31.65 -20.07
#